data_AF-A0A967BQG9-F1
#
_entry.id   AF-A0A967BQG9-F1
#
_cell.length_a   1.000
_cell.length_b   1.000
_cell.length_c   1.000
_cell.angle_alpha   90.00
_cell.angle_beta   90.00
_cell.angle_gamma   90.00
#
_symmetry.space_group_name_H-M   'P 1'
#
loop_
_entity.id
_entity.type
_entity.pdbx_description
1 polymer ?
#
loop_
_entity_poly.entity_id
_entity_poly.type
_entity_poly.pdbx_seq_one_letter_code
_entity_poly.pdbx_strand_id
1 'polypeptide(L)'
;MAVKSDYVPPHSLEAEKSTLGSLFVDKDAIVKVSDFLKPEDFYHDAHRNIYESILALYDKRTPIDLVTLTNALEKRKELKLVGGASYLALLANEVPTAT
;
A
#
# COMPACT_ATOMS: atom_id res chain seq x y z
N MET A 1 11.30 7.06 36.14
CA MET A 1 10.10 7.77 35.65
C MET A 1 10.55 8.86 34.68
N ALA A 2 10.35 8.63 33.39
CA ALA A 2 10.25 9.61 32.31
C ALA A 2 10.10 8.83 30.99
N VAL A 3 8.86 8.43 30.65
CA VAL A 3 8.53 8.07 29.26
C VAL A 3 8.51 9.39 28.50
N LYS A 4 9.52 9.58 27.63
CA LYS A 4 9.59 10.72 26.72
C LYS A 4 8.58 10.45 25.61
N SER A 5 7.44 11.13 25.68
CA SER A 5 6.43 11.13 24.63
C SER A 5 6.93 12.00 23.49
N ASP A 6 7.74 11.43 22.60
CA ASP A 6 8.00 12.00 21.28
C ASP A 6 6.67 12.04 20.54
N TYR A 7 6.07 13.23 20.49
CA TYR A 7 4.79 13.52 19.85
C TYR A 7 4.98 13.52 18.34
N VAL A 8 5.19 12.33 17.78
CA VAL A 8 4.93 12.05 16.38
C VAL A 8 3.45 11.67 16.32
N PRO A 9 2.65 12.20 15.37
CA PRO A 9 1.31 11.66 15.15
C PRO A 9 1.43 10.13 15.03
N PRO A 10 0.47 9.32 15.53
CA PRO A 10 0.57 7.87 15.50
C PRO A 10 0.58 7.36 14.05
N HIS A 11 1.76 7.40 13.42
CA HIS A 11 2.05 6.89 12.10
C HIS A 11 2.68 5.53 12.32
N SER A 12 1.98 4.49 11.90
CA SER A 12 2.48 3.11 12.01
C SER A 12 2.79 2.64 10.60
N LEU A 13 4.08 2.57 10.26
CA LEU A 13 4.53 1.96 9.00
C LEU A 13 4.02 0.52 8.88
N GLU A 14 3.89 -0.19 10.00
CA GLU A 14 3.31 -1.54 10.05
C GLU A 14 1.83 -1.54 9.68
N ALA A 15 1.06 -0.52 10.11
CA ALA A 15 -0.33 -0.36 9.70
C ALA A 15 -0.45 -0.01 8.20
N GLU A 16 0.43 0.83 7.66
CA GLU A 16 0.47 1.14 6.23
C GLU A 16 0.77 -0.12 5.41
N LYS A 17 1.78 -0.89 5.80
CA LYS A 17 2.13 -2.17 5.15
C LYS A 17 0.99 -3.17 5.23
N SER A 18 0.37 -3.32 6.40
CA SER A 18 -0.79 -4.19 6.60
C SER A 18 -1.97 -3.77 5.72
N THR A 19 -2.22 -2.47 5.62
CA THR A 19 -3.27 -1.91 4.75
C THR A 19 -3.00 -2.24 3.29
N LEU A 20 -1.79 -1.93 2.78
CA LEU A 20 -1.41 -2.24 1.41
C LEU A 20 -1.43 -3.74 1.13
N GLY A 21 -0.93 -4.56 2.05
CA GLY A 21 -0.98 -6.01 1.97
C GLY A 21 -2.42 -6.51 1.85
N SER A 22 -3.33 -6.00 2.68
CA SER A 22 -4.73 -6.42 2.67
C SER A 22 -5.45 -6.11 1.36
N LEU A 23 -5.03 -5.08 0.61
CA LEU A 23 -5.52 -4.77 -0.74
C LEU A 23 -5.09 -5.80 -1.80
N PHE A 24 -4.01 -6.57 -1.56
CA PHE A 24 -3.65 -7.71 -2.42
C PHE A 24 -4.47 -8.96 -2.11
N VAL A 25 -4.98 -9.10 -0.88
CA VAL A 25 -5.71 -10.29 -0.41
C VAL A 25 -7.21 -10.16 -0.68
N ASP A 26 -7.82 -9.07 -0.25
CA ASP A 26 -9.26 -8.78 -0.45
C ASP A 26 -9.42 -7.74 -1.57
N LYS A 27 -9.89 -8.20 -2.73
CA LYS A 27 -10.13 -7.34 -3.91
C LYS A 27 -11.24 -6.33 -3.69
N ASP A 28 -12.15 -6.58 -2.75
CA ASP A 28 -13.22 -5.67 -2.38
C ASP A 28 -12.79 -4.70 -1.26
N ALA A 29 -11.61 -4.89 -0.66
CA ALA A 29 -11.10 -3.97 0.36
C ALA A 29 -10.90 -2.58 -0.20
N ILE A 30 -10.45 -2.45 -1.46
CA ILE A 30 -10.29 -1.14 -2.10
C ILE A 30 -11.60 -0.36 -2.17
N VAL A 31 -12.72 -1.05 -2.43
CA VAL A 31 -14.08 -0.45 -2.50
C VAL A 31 -14.47 0.14 -1.14
N LYS A 32 -14.08 -0.53 -0.05
CA LYS A 32 -14.42 -0.10 1.31
C LYS A 32 -13.59 1.11 1.76
N VAL A 33 -12.33 1.18 1.34
CA VAL A 33 -11.39 2.20 1.85
C VAL A 33 -11.24 3.41 0.92
N SER A 34 -11.51 3.28 -0.39
CA SER A 34 -11.29 4.36 -1.37
C SER A 34 -12.12 5.62 -1.10
N ASP A 35 -13.23 5.50 -0.37
CA ASP A 35 -14.11 6.63 -0.03
C ASP A 35 -13.47 7.60 0.98
N PHE A 36 -12.59 7.11 1.86
CA PHE A 36 -12.03 7.90 2.97
C PHE A 36 -10.50 7.90 3.06
N LEU A 37 -9.83 6.88 2.51
CA LEU A 37 -8.37 6.80 2.50
C LEU A 37 -7.81 7.44 1.23
N LYS A 38 -6.96 8.44 1.38
CA LYS A 38 -6.30 9.17 0.30
C LYS A 38 -4.82 8.74 0.22
N PRO A 39 -4.17 8.81 -0.96
CA PRO A 39 -2.72 8.61 -1.06
C PRO A 39 -1.91 9.54 -0.13
N GLU A 40 -2.45 10.73 0.12
CA GLU A 40 -1.89 11.76 1.00
C GLU A 40 -1.78 11.30 2.46
N ASP A 41 -2.64 10.37 2.89
CA ASP A 41 -2.67 9.86 4.27
C ASP A 41 -1.51 8.90 4.57
N PHE A 42 -0.85 8.37 3.54
CA PHE A 42 0.36 7.57 3.69
C PHE A 42 1.56 8.48 3.97
N TYR A 43 2.27 8.20 5.06
CA TYR A 43 3.47 8.92 5.44
C TYR A 43 4.65 8.57 4.53
N HIS A 44 4.78 7.29 4.15
CA HIS A 44 5.88 6.83 3.31
C HIS A 44 5.58 7.06 1.82
N ASP A 45 6.42 7.81 1.10
CA ASP A 45 6.19 8.13 -0.32
C ASP A 45 6.05 6.89 -1.21
N ALA A 46 6.83 5.84 -0.93
CA ALA A 46 6.65 4.55 -1.62
C ALA A 46 5.22 4.00 -1.46
N HIS A 47 4.65 4.07 -0.26
CA HIS A 47 3.30 3.56 0.01
C HIS A 47 2.23 4.44 -0.64
N ARG A 48 2.44 5.76 -0.65
CA ARG A 48 1.61 6.70 -1.41
C ARG A 48 1.56 6.32 -2.89
N ASN A 49 2.71 6.12 -3.53
CA ASN A 49 2.80 5.77 -4.96
C ASN A 49 2.18 4.40 -5.25
N ILE A 50 2.35 3.43 -4.35
CA ILE A 50 1.69 2.13 -4.44
C ILE A 50 0.17 2.29 -4.40
N TYR A 51 -0.35 3.01 -3.40
CA TYR A 51 -1.79 3.19 -3.23
C TYR A 51 -2.41 3.98 -4.40
N GLU A 52 -1.75 5.02 -4.88
CA GLU A 52 -2.20 5.76 -6.07
C GLU A 52 -2.27 4.85 -7.31
N SER A 53 -1.28 3.97 -7.48
CA SER A 53 -1.30 2.98 -8.56
C SER A 53 -2.43 1.97 -8.39
N ILE A 54 -2.74 1.55 -7.17
CA ILE A 54 -3.88 0.68 -6.85
C ILE A 54 -5.21 1.37 -7.21
N LEU A 55 -5.40 2.63 -6.82
CA LEU A 55 -6.58 3.41 -7.18
C LEU A 55 -6.74 3.52 -8.70
N ALA A 56 -5.66 3.79 -9.43
CA ALA A 56 -5.70 3.90 -10.88
C ALA A 56 -6.03 2.56 -11.57
N LEU A 57 -5.63 1.43 -10.99
CA LEU A 57 -6.04 0.11 -11.47
C LEU A 57 -7.51 -0.16 -11.17
N TYR A 58 -7.97 0.21 -9.98
CA TYR A 58 -9.36 0.12 -9.56
C TYR A 58 -10.29 0.92 -10.48
N ASP A 59 -9.96 2.19 -10.78
CA ASP A 59 -10.72 3.04 -11.70
C ASP A 59 -10.83 2.45 -13.11
N LYS A 60 -9.77 1.75 -13.54
CA LYS A 60 -9.72 1.03 -14.83
C LYS A 60 -10.38 -0.34 -14.78
N ARG A 61 -10.98 -0.73 -13.64
CA ARG A 61 -11.53 -2.06 -13.37
C ARG A 61 -10.54 -3.18 -13.70
N THR A 62 -9.26 -2.91 -13.48
CA THR A 62 -8.17 -3.85 -13.72
C THR A 62 -7.87 -4.59 -12.41
N PRO A 63 -7.60 -5.91 -12.45
CA PRO A 63 -7.22 -6.66 -11.26
C PRO A 63 -6.07 -6.02 -10.48
N ILE A 64 -6.21 -5.96 -9.15
CA ILE A 64 -5.14 -5.51 -8.24
C ILE A 64 -4.41 -6.76 -7.76
N ASP A 65 -3.30 -7.07 -8.40
CA ASP A 65 -2.40 -8.18 -8.06
C ASP A 65 -0.94 -7.77 -8.28
N LEU A 66 0.00 -8.58 -7.78
CA LEU A 66 1.42 -8.28 -7.83
C LEU A 66 1.93 -8.00 -9.26
N VAL A 67 1.50 -8.79 -10.23
CA VAL A 67 1.96 -8.65 -11.63
C VAL A 67 1.39 -7.38 -12.24
N THR A 68 0.09 -7.16 -12.07
CA THR A 68 -0.58 -5.98 -12.62
C THR A 68 -0.06 -4.68 -12.02
N LEU A 69 0.14 -4.65 -10.69
CA LEU A 69 0.68 -3.49 -10.00
C LEU A 69 2.14 -3.22 -10.38
N THR A 70 2.97 -4.26 -10.48
CA THR A 70 4.35 -4.13 -10.95
C THR A 70 4.38 -3.49 -12.34
N ASN A 71 3.59 -4.02 -13.28
CA ASN A 71 3.48 -3.47 -14.63
C ASN A 71 2.99 -2.02 -14.65
N ALA A 72 2.02 -1.67 -13.78
CA ALA A 72 1.51 -0.30 -13.67
C ALA A 72 2.61 0.68 -13.21
N LEU A 73 3.36 0.30 -12.18
CA LEU A 73 4.47 1.08 -11.64
C LEU A 73 5.66 1.17 -12.60
N GLU A 74 5.94 0.12 -13.37
CA GLU A 74 6.97 0.16 -14.43
C GLU A 74 6.60 1.13 -15.54
N LYS A 75 5.35 1.11 -16.00
CA LYS A 75 4.85 2.07 -17.01
C LYS A 75 4.94 3.52 -16.53
N ARG A 76 4.77 3.75 -15.22
CA ARG A 76 4.94 5.06 -14.57
C ARG A 76 6.41 5.40 -14.23
N LYS A 77 7.35 4.47 -14.44
CA LYS A 77 8.77 4.57 -14.04
C LYS A 77 8.97 4.75 -12.52
N GLU A 78 8.00 4.31 -11.73
CA GLU A 78 7.97 4.44 -10.27
C GLU A 78 8.37 3.15 -9.55
N LEU A 79 8.48 2.02 -10.26
CA LEU A 79 8.79 0.72 -9.64
C LEU A 79 10.04 0.77 -8.75
N LYS A 80 11.10 1.44 -9.22
CA LYS A 80 12.34 1.58 -8.45
C LYS A 80 12.17 2.48 -7.22
N LEU A 81 11.28 3.47 -7.28
CA LEU A 81 11.01 4.40 -6.17
C LEU A 81 10.28 3.71 -5.02
N VAL A 82 9.51 2.65 -5.32
CA VAL A 82 8.77 1.89 -4.31
C VAL A 82 9.53 0.68 -3.76
N GLY A 83 10.82 0.51 -4.11
CA GLY A 83 11.65 -0.61 -3.64
C GLY A 83 11.64 -1.84 -4.56
N GLY A 84 11.04 -1.75 -5.74
CA GLY A 84 11.04 -2.83 -6.74
C GLY A 84 9.95 -3.88 -6.53
N ALA A 85 9.88 -4.83 -7.46
CA ALA A 85 8.94 -5.95 -7.39
C ALA A 85 9.11 -6.78 -6.10
N SER A 86 10.34 -6.89 -5.58
CA SER A 86 10.62 -7.58 -4.32
C SER A 86 9.91 -6.94 -3.13
N TYR A 87 9.82 -5.61 -3.07
CA TYR A 87 9.12 -4.93 -1.98
C TYR A 87 7.61 -5.14 -2.06
N LEU A 88 7.03 -5.08 -3.27
CA LEU A 88 5.62 -5.39 -3.48
C LEU A 88 5.28 -6.83 -3.08
N ALA A 89 6.18 -7.77 -3.38
CA ALA A 89 6.02 -9.16 -2.95
C ALA A 89 6.09 -9.29 -1.42
N LEU A 90 6.96 -8.55 -0.74
CA LEU A 90 6.99 -8.52 0.73
C LEU A 90 5.67 -7.98 1.29
N LEU A 91 5.14 -6.88 0.77
CA LEU A 91 3.86 -6.32 1.21
C LEU A 91 2.70 -7.31 1.05
N ALA A 92 2.66 -8.04 -0.07
CA ALA A 92 1.64 -9.06 -0.31
C ALA A 92 1.71 -10.22 0.70
N ASN A 93 2.87 -10.47 1.32
CA ASN A 93 3.09 -11.50 2.33
C ASN A 93 3.03 -10.97 3.77
N GLU A 94 3.04 -9.66 4.00
CA GLU A 94 3.00 -9.04 5.34
C GLU A 94 1.63 -9.14 6.02
N VAL A 95 0.56 -9.45 5.28
CA VAL A 95 -0.73 -9.70 5.91
C VAL A 95 -0.62 -11.00 6.71
N PRO A 96 -0.84 -10.98 8.04
CA PRO A 96 -0.94 -12.22 8.78
C PRO A 96 -2.17 -12.95 8.26
N THR A 97 -1.97 -13.92 7.36
CA THR A 97 -2.96 -14.97 7.18
C THR A 97 -3.10 -15.63 8.54
N ALA A 98 -4.17 -15.27 9.25
CA ALA A 98 -4.61 -15.99 10.43
C ALA A 98 -4.83 -17.45 10.01
N THR A 99 -3.91 -18.31 10.43
CA THR A 99 -4.10 -19.76 10.46
C THR A 99 -4.52 -20.15 11.87
#